data_AF-A0A2N4YT23-F1
#
_entry.id   AF-A0A2N4YT23-F1
#
_cell.length_a   1.000
_cell.length_b   1.000
_cell.length_c   1.000
_cell.angle_alpha   90.00
_cell.angle_beta   90.00
_cell.angle_gamma   90.00
#
_symmetry.space_group_name_H-M   'P 1'
#
loop_
_entity.id
_entity.type
_entity.pdbx_description
1 polymer ?
#
loop_
_entity_poly.entity_id
_entity_poly.type
_entity_poly.pdbx_seq_one_letter_code
_entity_poly.pdbx_strand_id
1 'polypeptide(L)' 'MRILFVIDGLPGGGAEKVVLTLAAQFLRDGDRVSLISLRDVCEYPLPEGLDYQVVADRCRKPWRKLTELSRR' A
#
# COMPACT_ATOMS: atom_id res chain seq x y z
N MET A 1 -16.86 8.24 -0.91
CA MET A 1 -15.97 8.47 0.25
C MET A 1 -14.53 8.63 -0.22
N ARG A 2 -13.59 8.98 0.67
CA ARG A 2 -12.14 9.02 0.37
C ARG A 2 -11.43 8.00 1.24
N ILE A 3 -10.73 7.06 0.61
CA ILE A 3 -10.08 5.92 1.28
C ILE A 3 -8.59 5.98 1.01
N LEU A 4 -7.77 5.87 2.05
CA LEU A 4 -6.32 5.85 1.94
C LEU A 4 -5.79 4.51 2.47
N PHE A 5 -5.09 3.77 1.61
CA PHE A 5 -4.27 2.64 2.00
C PHE A 5 -2.82 3.09 2.20
N VAL A 6 -2.19 2.64 3.28
CA VAL A 6 -0.76 2.81 3.52
C VAL A 6 -0.15 1.44 3.71
N ILE A 7 0.80 1.08 2.83
CA ILE A 7 1.45 -0.24 2.82
C ILE A 7 2.97 -0.09 2.69
N ASP A 8 3.69 -1.14 3.05
CA ASP A 8 5.15 -1.15 2.93
C ASP A 8 5.63 -1.30 1.49
N GLY A 9 4.84 -1.84 0.57
CA GLY A 9 5.24 -2.18 -0.79
C GLY A 9 4.27 -3.16 -1.44
N LEU A 10 4.40 -3.38 -2.75
CA LEU A 10 3.69 -4.40 -3.52
C LEU A 10 4.67 -5.42 -4.17
N PRO A 11 5.51 -6.14 -3.39
CA PRO A 11 6.46 -7.16 -3.90
C PRO A 11 5.84 -8.47 -4.41
N GLY A 12 4.52 -8.63 -4.48
CA GLY A 12 3.92 -9.87 -5.00
C GLY A 12 3.34 -10.82 -3.93
N GLY A 13 3.17 -10.35 -2.69
CA GLY A 13 2.66 -11.13 -1.57
C GLY A 13 1.12 -11.24 -1.51
N GLY A 14 0.63 -12.20 -0.71
CA GLY A 14 -0.81 -12.46 -0.58
C GLY A 14 -1.60 -11.30 0.04
N ALA A 15 -1.05 -10.59 1.02
CA ALA A 15 -1.71 -9.46 1.67
C ALA A 15 -1.92 -8.28 0.71
N GLU A 16 -0.93 -8.02 -0.14
CA GLU A 16 -0.94 -6.94 -1.14
C GLU A 16 -2.02 -7.16 -2.20
N LYS A 17 -2.18 -8.42 -2.63
CA LYS A 17 -3.26 -8.80 -3.54
C LYS A 17 -4.64 -8.49 -2.96
N VAL A 18 -4.85 -8.70 -1.66
CA VAL A 18 -6.10 -8.35 -0.98
C VAL A 18 -6.32 -6.85 -0.98
N VAL A 19 -5.29 -6.06 -0.68
CA VAL A 19 -5.36 -4.59 -0.72
C VAL A 19 -5.79 -4.10 -2.10
N LEU A 20 -5.17 -4.59 -3.17
CA LEU A 20 -5.53 -4.20 -4.55
C LEU A 20 -6.95 -4.64 -4.92
N THR A 21 -7.38 -5.81 -4.45
CA THR A 21 -8.75 -6.31 -4.69
C THR A 21 -9.79 -5.42 -4.02
N LEU A 22 -9.54 -5.01 -2.78
CA LEU A 22 -10.40 -4.09 -2.04
C LEU A 22 -10.41 -2.70 -2.68
N ALA A 23 -9.24 -2.16 -3.01
CA ALA A 23 -9.11 -0.87 -3.68
C ALA A 23 -9.90 -0.85 -4.99
N ALA A 24 -9.81 -1.91 -5.80
CA ALA A 24 -10.56 -2.03 -7.04
C ALA A 24 -12.08 -2.07 -6.80
N GLN A 25 -12.55 -2.72 -5.73
CA GLN A 25 -13.98 -2.72 -5.40
C GLN A 25 -14.47 -1.34 -4.98
N PHE A 26 -13.75 -0.64 -4.11
CA PHE A 26 -14.12 0.72 -3.70
C PHE A 26 -14.14 1.70 -4.88
N LEU A 27 -13.19 1.58 -5.82
CA LEU A 27 -13.21 2.38 -7.05
C LEU A 27 -14.47 2.09 -7.89
N ARG A 28 -14.87 0.82 -8.02
CA ARG A 28 -16.12 0.44 -8.71
C ARG A 28 -17.36 0.99 -8.04
N ASP A 29 -17.36 1.07 -6.72
CA ASP A 29 -18.46 1.62 -5.94
C ASP A 29 -18.52 3.17 -5.99
N GLY A 30 -17.58 3.81 -6.71
CA GLY A 30 -17.53 5.26 -6.92
C GLY A 30 -16.74 6.02 -5.85
N ASP A 31 -16.03 5.31 -4.98
CA ASP A 31 -15.13 5.93 -4.00
C ASP A 31 -13.84 6.43 -4.64
N ARG A 32 -13.21 7.43 -4.00
CA ARG A 32 -11.85 7.86 -4.36
C ARG A 32 -10.86 7.13 -3.49
N VAL A 33 -9.99 6.35 -4.11
CA VAL A 33 -8.99 5.54 -3.41
C VAL A 33 -7.59 6.05 -3.75
N SER A 34 -6.79 6.30 -2.71
CA SER A 34 -5.35 6.54 -2.81
C SER A 34 -4.59 5.42 -2.12
N LEU A 35 -3.45 5.02 -2.67
CA LEU A 35 -2.58 4.00 -2.11
C LEU A 35 -1.16 4.56 -2.02
N ILE A 36 -0.66 4.68 -0.79
CA ILE A 36 0.70 5.11 -0.48
C ILE A 36 1.55 3.89 -0.17
N SER A 37 2.63 3.72 -0.92
CA SER A 37 3.65 2.70 -0.68
C SER A 37 4.89 3.32 -0.03
N LEU A 38 5.38 2.69 1.05
CA LEU A 38 6.60 3.12 1.75
C LEU A 38 7.90 2.60 1.11
N ARG A 39 7.79 1.69 0.14
CA ARG A 39 8.92 1.22 -0.69
C ARG A 39 8.57 1.34 -2.16
N ASP A 40 9.59 1.60 -2.98
CA ASP A 40 9.46 1.67 -4.42
C ASP A 40 9.52 0.26 -5.04
N VAL A 41 8.51 -0.55 -4.73
CA VAL A 41 8.35 -1.91 -5.26
C VAL A 41 6.88 -2.11 -5.63
N CYS A 42 6.62 -2.36 -6.92
CA CYS A 42 5.29 -2.65 -7.44
C CYS A 42 5.34 -3.69 -8.55
N GLU A 43 5.03 -4.94 -8.20
CA GLU A 43 5.02 -6.08 -9.12
C GLU A 43 3.62 -6.46 -9.62
N TYR A 44 2.58 -5.78 -9.10
CA TYR A 44 1.20 -5.98 -9.52
C TYR A 44 0.70 -4.86 -10.45
N PRO A 45 -0.19 -5.18 -11.40
CA PRO A 45 -0.91 -4.16 -12.14
C PRO A 45 -1.85 -3.39 -11.19
N LEU A 46 -1.84 -2.07 -11.30
CA LEU A 46 -2.70 -1.20 -10.50
C LEU A 46 -4.09 -1.08 -11.15
N PRO A 47 -5.18 -1.09 -10.37
CA PRO A 47 -6.51 -0.86 -10.91
C PRO A 47 -6.66 0.56 -11.47
N GLU A 48 -7.45 0.69 -12.53
CA GLU A 48 -7.72 1.98 -13.17
C GLU A 48 -8.39 2.96 -12.20
N GLY A 49 -7.93 4.21 -12.18
CA GLY A 49 -8.45 5.25 -11.29
C GLY A 49 -7.86 5.23 -9.87
N LEU A 50 -6.97 4.30 -9.54
CA LEU A 50 -6.23 4.31 -8.28
C LEU A 50 -5.14 5.39 -8.30
N ASP A 51 -5.17 6.29 -7.31
CA ASP A 51 -4.09 7.24 -7.07
C ASP A 51 -2.97 6.57 -6.29
N TYR A 52 -1.93 6.11 -6.99
CA TYR A 52 -0.78 5.42 -6.41
C TYR A 52 0.41 6.37 -6.23
N GLN A 53 0.95 6.44 -5.01
CA GLN A 53 2.10 7.26 -4.68
C GLN A 53 3.13 6.48 -3.87
N VAL A 54 4.41 6.66 -4.20
CA VAL A 54 5.51 6.11 -3.42
C VAL A 54 6.06 7.21 -2.51
N VAL A 55 5.92 7.01 -1.20
CA VAL A 55 6.52 7.87 -0.17
C VAL A 55 7.57 7.04 0.55
N ALA A 56 8.75 6.92 -0.08
CA ALA A 56 9.80 6.04 0.41
C ALA A 56 10.23 6.38 1.85
N ASP A 57 10.08 5.42 2.77
CA ASP A 57 10.58 5.59 4.13
C ASP A 57 12.11 5.48 4.14
N ARG A 58 12.78 6.58 4.47
CA ARG A 58 14.24 6.69 4.56
C ARG A 58 14.76 6.51 5.98
N CYS A 59 13.93 6.16 6.95
CA CYS A 59 14.36 6.01 8.33
C CYS A 59 15.29 4.79 8.50
N ARG A 60 16.56 5.05 8.85
CA ARG A 60 17.62 4.03 9.02
C ARG A 60 18.08 3.88 10.48
N LYS A 61 17.33 4.38 11.46
CA LYS A 61 17.76 4.36 12.86
C LYS A 61 17.82 2.91 13.38
N PRO A 62 18.84 2.53 14.18
CA PRO A 62 19.04 1.15 14.66
C PRO A 62 17.87 0.61 15.49
N TRP A 63 17.07 1.49 16.09
CA TRP A 63 15.90 1.14 16.89
C TRP A 63 14.62 0.89 16.08
N ARG A 64 14.67 0.97 14.74
CA ARG A 64 13.48 0.84 13.86
C ARG A 64 12.75 -0.49 14.06
N LYS A 65 13.50 -1.60 14.20
CA LYS A 65 12.94 -2.94 14.48
C LYS A 65 12.37 -3.11 15.89
N LEU A 66 12.78 -2.28 16.85
CA LEU A 66 12.25 -2.33 18.22
C LEU A 66 10.89 -1.62 18.33
N THR A 67 10.59 -0.71 17.39
CA THR A 67 9.30 -0.02 17.29
C THR A 67 8.40 -0.58 16.18
N GLU A 68 8.93 -1.41 15.27
CA GLU A 68 8.11 -2.19 14.35
C GLU A 68 7.33 -3.22 15.18
N LEU A 69 6.01 -3.01 15.31
CA LEU A 69 5.08 -4.00 15.81
C LEU A 69 5.42 -5.33 15.13
N SER A 70 5.86 -6.31 15.92
CA SER A 70 6.30 -7.62 15.44
C SER A 70 5.12 -8.30 14.73
N ARG A 71 5.02 -8.09 13.41
CA ARG A 71 4.01 -8.71 12.55
C ARG A 71 4.56 -10.08 12.16
N ARG A 72 3.89 -11.11 12.69
CA ARG A 72 4.13 -12.53 12.41
C ARG A 72 3.76 -12.89 10.97
#